data_AF-A0AAV1A1D1-F1
#
_entry.id   AF-A0AAV1A1D1-F1
#
_cell.length_a   1.000
_cell.length_b   1.000
_cell.length_c   1.000
_cell.angle_alpha   90.00
_cell.angle_beta   90.00
_cell.angle_gamma   90.00
#
_symmetry.space_group_name_H-M   'P 1'
#
loop_
_entity.id
_entity.type
_entity.pdbx_description
1 polymer ?
#
loop_
_entity_poly.entity_id
_entity_poly.type
_entity_poly.pdbx_seq_one_letter_code
_entity_poly.pdbx_strand_id
1 'polypeptide(L)'
;MMMKSHTIFLFRIIFLFMFLGWLTVWILYPTKIYHKTWIVNLENKFDSTYFREQGVNLLLFTFPIMFIGALGGIYLHLHQEKITQKLPSTSGGALKRCICYLKRPFLVMSPFGIVSAMELLFALMFVALLIWSLANYLYRSFGHLHMHKQDEKVWEAKFRSVSLRLGYIGNVCWAFLFFPITRGSSILRLVGLTSESSIKYHIWLGHLSMVLFAAHTIGFIIYWAITNQMIEMLEWSKTYVSNVAGEIASVIAFAMWITSISRIRRKMYEVFLYTHHLYILYILFYAIHVGVEYMCMIAPGIFLFFVDRHLRFLQSRQNIRLLSARILPCDALELNFSKNPSLYYNPTSLVYINVPKVSKLQWHPFTVTSSCNMETNHLSVTIKNVGSWSNKLYQQLSSSSSDHLNVSVEGPYGPQTKQFLRHEQIVMLLVQELKSQTLIYKLKLTSQEKHKNLQQKLKNLSKQYGLSQTSQILLSQLY
;
A
#
# COMPACT_ATOMS: atom_id res chain seq x y z
N MET A 1 26.22 -7.57 24.56
CA MET A 1 24.79 -7.15 24.41
C MET A 1 24.60 -5.65 24.07
N MET A 2 25.52 -4.77 24.48
CA MET A 2 25.49 -3.31 24.21
C MET A 2 25.75 -2.93 22.72
N MET A 3 26.64 -3.66 22.03
CA MET A 3 26.97 -3.45 20.61
C MET A 3 25.73 -3.47 19.69
N LYS A 4 24.78 -4.40 19.90
CA LYS A 4 23.55 -4.48 19.09
C LYS A 4 22.62 -3.24 19.26
N SER A 5 22.74 -2.44 20.33
CA SER A 5 21.84 -1.28 20.55
C SER A 5 22.28 -0.05 19.75
N HIS A 6 23.58 0.24 19.74
CA HIS A 6 24.15 1.33 18.95
C HIS A 6 23.97 1.07 17.45
N THR A 7 24.13 -0.18 17.00
CA THR A 7 23.88 -0.57 15.60
C THR A 7 22.43 -0.31 15.19
N ILE A 8 21.44 -0.71 16.01
CA ILE A 8 20.01 -0.47 15.72
C ILE A 8 19.69 1.04 15.64
N PHE A 9 20.26 1.83 16.54
CA PHE A 9 20.08 3.28 16.55
C PHE A 9 20.70 3.93 15.30
N LEU A 10 21.92 3.50 14.93
CA LEU A 10 22.61 3.95 13.72
C LEU A 10 21.78 3.67 12.46
N PHE A 11 21.23 2.46 12.30
CA PHE A 11 20.35 2.12 11.18
C PHE A 11 19.15 3.07 11.08
N ARG A 12 18.52 3.43 12.21
CA ARG A 12 17.38 4.36 12.21
C ARG A 12 17.78 5.76 11.76
N ILE A 13 18.95 6.25 12.17
CA ILE A 13 19.47 7.54 11.72
C ILE A 13 19.75 7.50 10.22
N ILE A 14 20.39 6.44 9.73
CA ILE A 14 20.68 6.26 8.29
C ILE A 14 19.38 6.27 7.48
N PHE A 15 18.37 5.50 7.88
CA PHE A 15 17.08 5.48 7.18
C PHE A 15 16.39 6.84 7.18
N LEU A 16 16.40 7.55 8.31
CA LEU A 16 15.80 8.87 8.42
C LEU A 16 16.52 9.87 7.52
N PHE A 17 17.85 9.92 7.57
CA PHE A 17 18.66 10.83 6.77
C PHE A 17 18.45 10.59 5.27
N MET A 18 18.46 9.33 4.83
CA MET A 18 18.24 8.99 3.43
C MET A 18 16.84 9.33 2.96
N PHE A 19 15.81 9.07 3.78
CA PHE A 19 14.44 9.41 3.41
C PHE A 19 14.22 10.92 3.33
N LEU A 20 14.76 11.68 4.28
CA LEU A 20 14.71 13.15 4.24
C LEU A 20 15.50 13.74 3.06
N GLY A 21 16.65 13.15 2.74
CA GLY A 21 17.42 13.51 1.54
C GLY A 21 16.60 13.28 0.27
N TRP A 22 15.97 12.11 0.14
CA TRP A 22 15.10 11.79 -0.98
C TRP A 22 13.88 12.72 -1.09
N LEU A 23 13.26 13.10 0.03
CA LEU A 23 12.18 14.10 0.03
C LEU A 23 12.67 15.49 -0.40
N THR A 24 13.88 15.88 0.01
CA THR A 24 14.49 17.16 -0.40
C THR A 24 14.67 17.21 -1.91
N VAL A 25 15.05 16.10 -2.54
CA VAL A 25 15.14 16.03 -4.01
C VAL A 25 13.79 16.36 -4.65
N TRP A 26 12.68 15.78 -4.18
CA TRP A 26 11.34 16.09 -4.72
C TRP A 26 10.93 17.56 -4.53
N ILE A 27 11.32 18.19 -3.42
CA ILE A 27 11.04 19.62 -3.15
C ILE A 27 11.84 20.53 -4.09
N LEU A 28 13.11 20.19 -4.33
CA LEU A 28 14.02 21.00 -5.15
C LEU A 28 13.84 20.77 -6.65
N TYR A 29 13.49 19.56 -7.07
CA TYR A 29 13.37 19.16 -8.47
C TYR A 29 12.61 20.17 -9.36
N PRO A 30 11.41 20.69 -8.99
CA PRO A 30 10.68 21.64 -9.83
C PRO A 30 11.31 23.05 -9.90
N THR A 31 12.31 23.35 -9.06
CA THR A 31 12.85 24.70 -8.91
C THR A 31 13.87 25.06 -9.99
N LYS A 32 14.03 26.37 -10.24
CA LYS A 32 15.05 26.89 -11.17
C LYS A 32 16.48 26.59 -10.69
N ILE A 33 16.70 26.58 -9.37
CA ILE A 33 18.01 26.30 -8.75
C ILE A 33 18.45 24.88 -9.09
N TYR A 34 17.52 23.92 -9.00
CA TYR A 34 17.83 22.53 -9.33
C TYR A 34 18.30 22.39 -10.78
N HIS A 35 17.51 22.91 -11.73
CA HIS A 35 17.83 22.77 -13.15
C HIS A 35 18.98 23.64 -13.66
N LYS A 36 19.31 24.77 -13.01
CA LYS A 36 20.43 25.62 -13.45
C LYS A 36 21.76 25.32 -12.77
N THR A 37 21.73 24.77 -11.56
CA THR A 37 22.94 24.63 -10.75
C THR A 37 23.17 23.20 -10.31
N TRP A 38 22.16 22.54 -9.73
CA TRP A 38 22.36 21.20 -9.18
C TRP A 38 22.55 20.15 -10.26
N ILE A 39 21.64 20.08 -11.23
CA ILE A 39 21.65 19.01 -12.23
C ILE A 39 22.94 19.07 -13.06
N VAL A 40 23.36 20.26 -13.50
CA VAL A 40 24.60 20.47 -14.25
C VAL A 40 25.83 20.00 -13.46
N ASN A 41 25.90 20.35 -12.17
CA ASN A 41 27.01 19.91 -11.32
C ASN A 41 27.00 18.39 -11.06
N LEU A 42 25.82 17.78 -10.98
CA LEU A 42 25.67 16.35 -10.75
C LEU A 42 25.97 15.55 -12.01
N GLU A 43 25.46 15.97 -13.17
CA GLU A 43 25.76 15.35 -14.46
C GLU A 43 27.26 15.39 -14.74
N ASN A 44 27.93 16.53 -14.53
CA ASN A 44 29.39 16.63 -14.69
C ASN A 44 30.19 15.69 -13.75
N LYS A 45 29.65 15.35 -12.59
CA LYS A 45 30.32 14.47 -11.61
C LYS A 45 29.98 12.99 -11.77
N PHE A 46 28.79 12.70 -12.28
CA PHE A 46 28.23 11.36 -12.36
C PHE A 46 28.01 10.90 -13.80
N ASP A 47 28.63 11.58 -14.77
CA ASP A 47 28.66 11.13 -16.16
C ASP A 47 29.34 9.75 -16.22
N SER A 48 28.53 8.74 -16.51
CA SER A 48 28.94 7.35 -16.53
C SER A 48 28.68 6.78 -17.90
N THR A 49 29.66 6.06 -18.43
CA THR A 49 29.55 5.38 -19.72
C THR A 49 28.34 4.45 -19.79
N TYR A 50 27.94 3.87 -18.65
CA TYR A 50 26.86 2.87 -18.56
C TYR A 50 25.48 3.48 -18.34
N PHE A 51 25.35 4.50 -17.48
CA PHE A 51 24.06 5.06 -17.11
C PHE A 51 23.71 6.37 -17.84
N ARG A 52 24.71 7.04 -18.44
CA ARG A 52 24.57 8.29 -19.22
C ARG A 52 23.68 9.31 -18.50
N GLU A 53 22.80 9.98 -19.25
CA GLU A 53 21.84 10.99 -18.80
C GLU A 53 20.91 10.50 -17.66
N GLN A 54 20.70 9.19 -17.53
CA GLN A 54 19.80 8.63 -16.52
C GLN A 54 20.50 8.32 -15.18
N GLY A 55 21.84 8.39 -15.14
CA GLY A 55 22.61 8.09 -13.94
C GLY A 55 22.22 8.94 -12.73
N VAL A 56 22.01 10.25 -12.95
CA VAL A 56 21.61 11.17 -11.87
C VAL A 56 20.20 10.84 -11.36
N ASN A 57 19.25 10.57 -12.25
CA ASN A 57 17.88 10.21 -11.86
C ASN A 57 17.84 8.89 -11.07
N LEU A 58 18.62 7.89 -11.51
CA LEU A 58 18.75 6.62 -10.79
C LEU A 58 19.38 6.82 -9.41
N LEU A 59 20.43 7.64 -9.30
CA LEU A 59 21.10 7.92 -8.03
C LEU A 59 20.20 8.68 -7.06
N LEU A 60 19.45 9.68 -7.52
CA LEU A 60 18.67 10.55 -6.65
C LEU A 60 17.31 9.96 -6.30
N PHE A 61 16.59 9.39 -7.26
CA PHE A 61 15.24 8.90 -7.05
C PHE A 61 15.19 7.40 -6.75
N THR A 62 16.04 6.61 -7.42
CA THR A 62 15.98 5.15 -7.31
C THR A 62 16.78 4.58 -6.15
N PHE A 63 18.07 4.91 -6.09
CA PHE A 63 18.99 4.33 -5.12
C PHE A 63 18.54 4.49 -3.65
N PRO A 64 18.04 5.65 -3.17
CA PRO A 64 17.74 5.81 -1.75
C PRO A 64 16.64 4.87 -1.26
N ILE A 65 15.57 4.71 -2.06
CA ILE A 65 14.45 3.83 -1.72
C ILE A 65 14.86 2.37 -1.80
N MET A 66 15.63 2.00 -2.83
CA MET A 66 16.15 0.64 -2.98
C MET A 66 17.07 0.25 -1.84
N PHE A 67 17.94 1.17 -1.42
CA PHE A 67 18.85 0.97 -0.31
C PHE A 67 18.11 0.84 1.03
N ILE A 68 17.11 1.71 1.29
CA ILE A 68 16.25 1.58 2.48
C ILE A 68 15.51 0.23 2.47
N GLY A 69 15.01 -0.20 1.31
CA GLY A 69 14.37 -1.51 1.15
C GLY A 69 15.31 -2.67 1.51
N ALA A 70 16.50 -2.69 0.92
CA ALA A 70 17.50 -3.75 1.12
C ALA A 70 18.03 -3.79 2.56
N LEU A 71 18.58 -2.66 3.04
CA LEU A 71 19.08 -2.57 4.41
C LEU A 71 17.97 -2.72 5.45
N GLY A 72 16.75 -2.29 5.13
CA GLY A 72 15.58 -2.49 5.98
C GLY A 72 15.27 -3.96 6.21
N GLY A 73 15.46 -4.81 5.19
CA GLY A 73 15.35 -6.26 5.31
C GLY A 73 16.35 -6.83 6.32
N ILE A 74 17.62 -6.44 6.19
CA ILE A 74 18.71 -6.85 7.10
C ILE A 74 18.42 -6.37 8.53
N TYR A 75 18.06 -5.09 8.67
CA TYR A 75 17.71 -4.50 9.97
C TYR A 75 16.58 -5.26 10.65
N LEU A 76 15.50 -5.57 9.91
CA LEU A 76 14.35 -6.29 10.46
C LEU A 76 14.73 -7.70 10.88
N HIS A 77 15.54 -8.40 10.11
CA HIS A 77 16.02 -9.74 10.45
C HIS A 77 16.84 -9.72 11.76
N LEU A 78 17.79 -8.78 11.89
CA LEU A 78 18.60 -8.61 13.10
C LEU A 78 17.78 -8.14 14.33
N HIS A 79 16.70 -7.39 14.09
CA HIS A 79 15.85 -6.84 15.14
C HIS A 79 14.76 -7.83 15.61
N GLN A 80 14.38 -8.81 14.78
CA GLN A 80 13.32 -9.78 15.10
C GLN A 80 13.67 -10.64 16.34
N GLU A 81 14.96 -10.83 16.63
CA GLU A 81 15.45 -11.52 17.85
C GLU A 81 15.18 -10.75 19.17
N LYS A 82 14.96 -9.43 19.13
CA LYS A 82 14.86 -8.60 20.36
C LYS A 82 13.44 -8.20 20.78
N ILE A 83 12.44 -8.29 19.89
CA ILE A 83 11.07 -7.85 20.20
C ILE A 83 10.38 -8.77 21.22
N THR A 84 10.89 -9.99 21.40
CA THR A 84 10.27 -11.01 22.26
C THR A 84 10.39 -10.72 23.76
N GLN A 85 11.19 -9.75 24.23
CA GLN A 85 11.51 -9.65 25.67
C GLN A 85 11.51 -8.27 26.35
N LYS A 86 11.23 -7.15 25.68
CA LYS A 86 11.19 -5.85 26.39
C LYS A 86 9.91 -5.06 26.16
N LEU A 87 9.06 -5.06 27.19
CA LEU A 87 8.08 -4.00 27.42
C LEU A 87 8.85 -2.68 27.58
N PRO A 88 8.66 -1.66 26.72
CA PRO A 88 9.31 -0.39 26.93
C PRO A 88 8.68 0.30 28.15
N SER A 89 9.52 0.70 29.08
CA SER A 89 9.18 1.47 30.28
C SER A 89 8.49 2.80 29.94
N THR A 90 7.61 3.19 30.84
CA THR A 90 6.66 4.32 30.74
C THR A 90 7.28 5.69 31.00
N SER A 91 8.60 5.85 30.95
CA SER A 91 9.25 7.17 31.08
C SER A 91 9.44 7.81 29.70
N GLY A 92 8.35 8.35 29.15
CA GLY A 92 8.37 9.11 27.90
C GLY A 92 8.32 10.61 28.16
N GLY A 93 9.36 11.36 27.75
CA GLY A 93 9.37 12.83 27.73
C GLY A 93 8.21 13.44 26.92
N ALA A 94 7.99 14.75 27.07
CA ALA A 94 6.84 15.47 26.48
C ALA A 94 6.63 15.21 24.98
N LEU A 95 7.72 15.08 24.20
CA LEU A 95 7.68 14.77 22.77
C LEU A 95 7.02 13.40 22.48
N LYS A 96 7.32 12.38 23.29
CA LYS A 96 6.74 11.02 23.11
C LYS A 96 5.24 11.02 23.42
N ARG A 97 4.81 11.83 24.40
CA ARG A 97 3.39 12.04 24.72
C ARG A 97 2.68 12.72 23.55
N CYS A 98 3.23 13.81 23.02
CA CYS A 98 2.67 14.52 21.86
C CYS A 98 2.50 13.60 20.64
N ILE A 99 3.52 12.81 20.29
CA ILE A 99 3.43 11.82 19.19
C ILE A 99 2.33 10.78 19.46
N CYS A 100 2.17 10.32 20.71
CA CYS A 100 1.09 9.40 21.06
C CYS A 100 -0.30 10.04 20.93
N TYR A 101 -0.46 11.33 21.24
CA TYR A 101 -1.71 12.06 21.00
C TYR A 101 -2.01 12.20 19.51
N LEU A 102 -1.02 12.55 18.69
CA LEU A 102 -1.18 12.69 17.23
C LEU A 102 -1.53 11.38 16.52
N LYS A 103 -1.16 10.23 17.11
CA LYS A 103 -1.51 8.89 16.62
C LYS A 103 -2.94 8.45 16.95
N ARG A 104 -3.65 9.18 17.82
CA ARG A 104 -5.05 8.85 18.14
C ARG A 104 -5.95 9.09 16.92
N PRO A 105 -7.02 8.28 16.75
CA PRO A 105 -8.00 8.52 15.71
C PRO A 105 -8.61 9.91 15.94
N PHE A 106 -8.49 10.79 14.95
CA PHE A 106 -8.99 12.15 15.00
C PHE A 106 -10.31 12.27 14.24
N LEU A 107 -10.39 11.62 13.08
CA LEU A 107 -11.51 11.71 12.17
C LEU A 107 -11.97 10.31 11.73
N VAL A 108 -13.25 10.02 11.92
CA VAL A 108 -13.91 8.79 11.44
C VAL A 108 -15.01 9.23 10.50
N MET A 109 -14.71 9.31 9.20
CA MET A 109 -15.70 9.73 8.20
C MET A 109 -15.67 8.78 7.01
N SER A 110 -16.84 8.34 6.55
CA SER A 110 -16.97 7.74 5.21
C SER A 110 -16.90 8.88 4.18
N PRO A 111 -16.02 8.81 3.15
CA PRO A 111 -15.30 7.64 2.63
C PRO A 111 -13.84 7.47 3.11
N PHE A 112 -13.31 8.37 3.94
CA PHE A 112 -11.89 8.44 4.31
C PHE A 112 -11.45 7.38 5.36
N GLY A 113 -12.39 6.73 6.04
CA GLY A 113 -12.11 5.74 7.07
C GLY A 113 -11.68 6.38 8.40
N ILE A 114 -10.96 5.62 9.22
CA ILE A 114 -10.37 6.10 10.48
C ILE A 114 -9.02 6.75 10.16
N VAL A 115 -8.92 8.06 10.42
CA VAL A 115 -7.74 8.88 10.14
C VAL A 115 -7.26 9.53 11.43
N SER A 116 -5.97 9.39 11.73
CA SER A 116 -5.29 10.05 12.84
C SER A 116 -4.86 11.47 12.48
N ALA A 117 -4.65 12.32 13.48
CA ALA A 117 -4.16 13.69 13.25
C ALA A 117 -2.80 13.71 12.54
N MET A 118 -1.93 12.73 12.85
CA MET A 118 -0.66 12.52 12.15
C MET A 118 -0.84 12.25 10.66
N GLU A 119 -1.78 11.37 10.29
CA GLU A 119 -2.06 11.05 8.89
C GLU A 119 -2.63 12.24 8.13
N LEU A 120 -3.49 13.04 8.78
CA LEU A 120 -4.01 14.27 8.21
C LEU A 120 -2.90 15.29 7.96
N LEU A 121 -1.98 15.47 8.92
CA LEU A 121 -0.83 16.34 8.75
C LEU A 121 0.06 15.90 7.58
N PHE A 122 0.36 14.61 7.47
CA PHE A 122 1.13 14.09 6.34
C PHE A 122 0.39 14.27 5.00
N ALA A 123 -0.93 14.09 4.96
CA ALA A 123 -1.73 14.34 3.77
C ALA A 123 -1.68 15.83 3.37
N LEU A 124 -1.78 16.76 4.33
CA LEU A 124 -1.66 18.20 4.09
C LEU A 124 -0.27 18.58 3.57
N MET A 125 0.79 18.05 4.19
CA MET A 125 2.16 18.25 3.72
C MET A 125 2.37 17.73 2.30
N PHE A 126 1.79 16.58 1.97
CA PHE A 126 1.86 16.02 0.62
C PHE A 126 1.12 16.90 -0.40
N VAL A 127 -0.09 17.36 -0.08
CA VAL A 127 -0.82 18.32 -0.95
C VAL A 127 -0.03 19.62 -1.12
N ALA A 128 0.58 20.14 -0.06
CA ALA A 128 1.44 21.31 -0.12
C ALA A 128 2.64 21.09 -1.06
N LEU A 129 3.27 19.90 -1.03
CA LEU A 129 4.33 19.53 -1.98
C LEU A 129 3.84 19.55 -3.43
N LEU A 130 2.64 19.05 -3.70
CA LEU A 130 2.08 19.06 -5.07
C LEU A 130 1.79 20.49 -5.55
N ILE A 131 1.22 21.34 -4.69
CA ILE A 131 0.96 22.75 -5.00
C ILE A 131 2.28 23.50 -5.22
N TRP A 132 3.26 23.31 -4.33
CA TRP A 132 4.60 23.87 -4.45
C TRP A 132 5.26 23.48 -5.78
N SER A 133 5.17 22.20 -6.13
CA SER A 133 5.74 21.68 -7.36
C SER A 133 5.05 22.28 -8.59
N LEU A 134 3.72 22.33 -8.60
CA LEU A 134 2.96 22.91 -9.69
C LEU A 134 3.29 24.39 -9.87
N ALA A 135 3.32 25.17 -8.78
CA ALA A 135 3.65 26.59 -8.82
C ALA A 135 5.06 26.83 -9.39
N ASN A 136 6.07 26.08 -8.95
CA ASN A 136 7.44 26.21 -9.45
C ASN A 136 7.58 25.80 -10.92
N TYR A 137 6.94 24.70 -11.33
CA TYR A 137 6.94 24.30 -12.73
C TYR A 137 6.27 25.33 -13.62
N LEU A 138 5.13 25.91 -13.20
CA LEU A 138 4.45 26.95 -13.96
C LEU A 138 5.26 28.24 -14.02
N TYR A 139 5.86 28.66 -12.90
CA TYR A 139 6.77 29.82 -12.85
C TYR A 139 7.92 29.68 -13.86
N ARG A 140 8.58 28.50 -13.89
CA ARG A 140 9.64 28.22 -14.86
C ARG A 140 9.12 28.19 -16.30
N SER A 141 7.99 27.51 -16.52
CA SER A 141 7.43 27.29 -17.86
C SER A 141 6.93 28.60 -18.49
N PHE A 142 6.34 29.49 -17.70
CA PHE A 142 5.87 30.79 -18.19
C PHE A 142 7.01 31.80 -18.38
N GLY A 143 8.14 31.62 -17.70
CA GLY A 143 9.34 32.44 -17.92
C GLY A 143 10.05 32.19 -19.26
N HIS A 144 9.91 30.99 -19.83
CA HIS A 144 10.44 30.61 -21.15
C HIS A 144 9.38 29.81 -21.91
N LEU A 145 8.32 30.49 -22.35
CA LEU A 145 7.21 29.87 -23.04
C LEU A 145 7.65 29.44 -24.45
N HIS A 146 7.65 28.13 -24.71
CA HIS A 146 7.95 27.60 -26.03
C HIS A 146 6.70 27.72 -26.92
N MET A 147 6.82 28.33 -28.09
CA MET A 147 5.73 28.44 -29.06
C MET A 147 5.96 27.37 -30.14
N HIS A 148 5.02 26.43 -30.29
CA HIS A 148 5.14 25.35 -31.29
C HIS A 148 4.76 25.84 -32.69
N LYS A 149 3.96 26.91 -32.78
CA LYS A 149 3.57 27.55 -34.04
C LYS A 149 3.84 29.04 -33.97
N GLN A 150 4.12 29.62 -35.13
CA GLN A 150 4.33 31.06 -35.28
C GLN A 150 3.06 31.88 -34.97
N ASP A 151 1.88 31.30 -35.22
CA ASP A 151 0.56 31.91 -34.94
C ASP A 151 -0.09 31.43 -33.64
N GLU A 152 0.61 30.62 -32.82
CA GLU A 152 0.08 30.16 -31.53
C GLU A 152 -0.16 31.36 -30.60
N LYS A 153 -1.31 31.41 -29.94
CA LYS A 153 -1.60 32.51 -29.00
C LYS A 153 -0.90 32.21 -27.67
N VAL A 154 -0.54 33.26 -26.94
CA VAL A 154 0.13 33.11 -25.63
C VAL A 154 -0.70 32.30 -24.64
N TRP A 155 -2.02 32.44 -24.65
CA TRP A 155 -2.91 31.64 -23.80
C TRP A 155 -2.98 30.18 -24.27
N GLU A 156 -2.92 29.95 -25.59
CA GLU A 156 -2.52 28.72 -26.33
C GLU A 156 -1.48 27.90 -25.57
N ALA A 157 -0.27 28.44 -25.59
CA ALA A 157 0.91 27.82 -25.04
C ALA A 157 0.88 27.74 -23.50
N LYS A 158 0.28 28.71 -22.81
CA LYS A 158 0.10 28.65 -21.35
C LYS A 158 -0.81 27.49 -20.95
N PHE A 159 -1.90 27.28 -21.68
CA PHE A 159 -2.82 26.17 -21.43
C PHE A 159 -2.12 24.82 -21.65
N ARG A 160 -1.41 24.64 -22.77
CA ARG A 160 -0.58 23.44 -23.03
C ARG A 160 0.42 23.19 -21.90
N SER A 161 1.10 24.25 -21.46
CA SER A 161 2.05 24.18 -20.36
C SER A 161 1.38 23.66 -19.07
N VAL A 162 0.21 24.19 -18.69
CA VAL A 162 -0.54 23.72 -17.53
C VAL A 162 -0.90 22.23 -17.67
N SER A 163 -1.46 21.84 -18.82
CA SER A 163 -1.82 20.43 -19.09
C SER A 163 -0.63 19.49 -18.98
N LEU A 164 0.55 19.89 -19.48
CA LEU A 164 1.79 19.11 -19.34
C LEU A 164 2.23 18.98 -17.88
N ARG A 165 2.20 20.08 -17.10
CA ARG A 165 2.64 20.03 -15.69
C ARG A 165 1.72 19.19 -14.82
N LEU A 166 0.43 19.09 -15.12
CA LEU A 166 -0.48 18.18 -14.40
C LEU A 166 -0.01 16.72 -14.50
N GLY A 167 0.54 16.30 -15.64
CA GLY A 167 1.17 14.98 -15.80
C GLY A 167 2.39 14.80 -14.88
N TYR A 168 3.23 15.84 -14.75
CA TYR A 168 4.40 15.77 -13.86
C TYR A 168 4.00 15.66 -12.38
N ILE A 169 2.96 16.37 -11.96
CA ILE A 169 2.42 16.26 -10.60
C ILE A 169 1.81 14.87 -10.36
N GLY A 170 1.17 14.29 -11.38
CA GLY A 170 0.70 12.91 -11.35
C GLY A 170 1.85 11.90 -11.12
N ASN A 171 3.01 12.13 -11.75
CA ASN A 171 4.21 11.30 -11.54
C ASN A 171 4.73 11.35 -10.09
N VAL A 172 4.66 12.52 -9.43
CA VAL A 172 4.98 12.62 -7.99
C VAL A 172 4.06 11.71 -7.17
N CYS A 173 2.77 11.67 -7.47
CA CYS A 173 1.83 10.75 -6.78
C CYS A 173 2.19 9.28 -7.05
N TRP A 174 2.59 8.96 -8.27
CA TRP A 174 2.98 7.62 -8.69
C TRP A 174 4.25 7.10 -8.02
N ALA A 175 5.21 7.98 -7.71
CA ALA A 175 6.41 7.62 -6.96
C ALA A 175 6.08 6.99 -5.59
N PHE A 176 4.93 7.33 -5.01
CA PHE A 176 4.45 6.79 -3.72
C PHE A 176 3.34 5.74 -3.86
N LEU A 177 2.73 5.58 -5.04
CA LEU A 177 1.50 4.81 -5.23
C LEU A 177 1.63 3.31 -4.89
N PHE A 178 2.80 2.73 -5.15
CA PHE A 178 3.05 1.29 -4.98
C PHE A 178 3.50 0.91 -3.58
N PHE A 179 4.11 1.82 -2.80
CA PHE A 179 4.58 1.49 -1.45
C PHE A 179 3.48 0.91 -0.53
N PRO A 180 2.26 1.47 -0.47
CA PRO A 180 1.23 1.01 0.46
C PRO A 180 0.70 -0.40 0.16
N ILE A 181 0.90 -0.92 -1.06
CA ILE A 181 0.44 -2.25 -1.47
C ILE A 181 1.53 -3.33 -1.39
N THR A 182 2.74 -2.97 -0.97
CA THR A 182 3.85 -3.92 -0.81
C THR A 182 3.80 -4.69 0.52
N ARG A 183 2.90 -5.68 0.62
CA ARG A 183 2.53 -6.34 1.91
C ARG A 183 3.71 -6.88 2.72
N GLY A 184 4.69 -7.50 2.06
CA GLY A 184 5.88 -8.07 2.68
C GLY A 184 7.08 -7.12 2.73
N SER A 185 6.95 -5.88 2.24
CA SER A 185 8.07 -4.95 2.17
C SER A 185 8.64 -4.61 3.54
N SER A 186 9.96 -4.45 3.58
CA SER A 186 10.67 -3.92 4.74
C SER A 186 10.28 -2.46 5.02
N ILE A 187 9.94 -1.68 3.99
CA ILE A 187 9.66 -0.24 4.14
C ILE A 187 8.42 0.01 5.00
N LEU A 188 7.29 -0.64 4.72
CA LEU A 188 6.08 -0.52 5.55
C LEU A 188 6.36 -0.92 7.00
N ARG A 189 7.15 -1.99 7.15
CA ARG A 189 7.58 -2.54 8.43
C ARG A 189 8.53 -1.61 9.20
N LEU A 190 9.39 -0.84 8.53
CA LEU A 190 10.28 0.15 9.15
C LEU A 190 9.50 1.36 9.68
N VAL A 191 8.49 1.81 8.93
CA VAL A 191 7.61 2.93 9.33
C VAL A 191 6.61 2.50 10.42
N GLY A 192 6.44 1.18 10.61
CA GLY A 192 5.53 0.61 11.61
C GLY A 192 4.07 0.60 11.15
N LEU A 193 3.83 0.62 9.84
CA LEU A 193 2.51 0.49 9.24
C LEU A 193 2.23 -0.97 8.86
N THR A 194 0.97 -1.40 8.98
CA THR A 194 0.54 -2.70 8.42
C THR A 194 0.10 -2.51 6.99
N SER A 195 0.13 -3.59 6.20
CA SER A 195 -0.38 -3.54 4.82
C SER A 195 -1.86 -3.16 4.77
N GLU A 196 -2.66 -3.59 5.75
CA GLU A 196 -4.09 -3.31 5.80
C GLU A 196 -4.37 -1.82 6.03
N SER A 197 -3.66 -1.21 6.99
CA SER A 197 -3.81 0.22 7.27
C SER A 197 -3.31 1.09 6.14
N SER A 198 -2.41 0.55 5.30
CA SER A 198 -1.77 1.27 4.20
C SER A 198 -2.60 1.30 2.92
N ILE A 199 -3.52 0.34 2.70
CA ILE A 199 -4.36 0.28 1.48
C ILE A 199 -5.13 1.59 1.24
N LYS A 200 -5.56 2.29 2.30
CA LYS A 200 -6.25 3.58 2.15
C LYS A 200 -5.39 4.64 1.46
N TYR A 201 -4.07 4.65 1.68
CA TYR A 201 -3.18 5.60 1.03
C TYR A 201 -3.03 5.29 -0.46
N HIS A 202 -2.99 4.00 -0.84
CA HIS A 202 -3.02 3.63 -2.26
C HIS A 202 -4.31 4.09 -2.94
N ILE A 203 -5.46 3.98 -2.25
CA ILE A 203 -6.74 4.49 -2.77
C ILE A 203 -6.69 6.01 -2.94
N TRP A 204 -6.19 6.75 -1.95
CA TRP A 204 -6.09 8.22 -2.01
C TRP A 204 -5.15 8.68 -3.12
N LEU A 205 -3.93 8.12 -3.18
CA LEU A 205 -2.94 8.41 -4.22
C LEU A 205 -3.46 8.00 -5.61
N GLY A 206 -4.18 6.89 -5.70
CA GLY A 206 -4.82 6.41 -6.93
C GLY A 206 -5.86 7.41 -7.43
N HIS A 207 -6.81 7.84 -6.60
CA HIS A 207 -7.78 8.85 -7.01
C HIS A 207 -7.13 10.18 -7.39
N LEU A 208 -6.15 10.65 -6.61
CA LEU A 208 -5.47 11.91 -6.86
C LEU A 208 -4.68 11.89 -8.18
N SER A 209 -3.88 10.84 -8.40
CA SER A 209 -3.14 10.67 -9.66
C SER A 209 -4.06 10.53 -10.87
N MET A 210 -5.17 9.79 -10.73
CA MET A 210 -6.12 9.62 -11.83
C MET A 210 -6.82 10.94 -12.21
N VAL A 211 -7.16 11.80 -11.25
CA VAL A 211 -7.71 13.14 -11.54
C VAL A 211 -6.68 13.99 -12.29
N LEU A 212 -5.41 13.97 -11.86
CA LEU A 212 -4.34 14.73 -12.50
C LEU A 212 -4.05 14.25 -13.92
N PHE A 213 -3.98 12.93 -14.15
CA PHE A 213 -3.78 12.35 -15.47
C PHE A 213 -4.99 12.51 -16.39
N ALA A 214 -6.21 12.48 -15.84
CA ALA A 214 -7.41 12.82 -16.60
C ALA A 214 -7.36 14.27 -17.09
N ALA A 215 -7.03 15.21 -16.20
CA ALA A 215 -6.91 16.62 -16.53
C ALA A 215 -5.76 16.90 -17.52
N HIS A 216 -4.65 16.18 -17.42
CA HIS A 216 -3.57 16.18 -18.40
C HIS A 216 -4.07 15.74 -19.78
N THR A 217 -4.69 14.55 -19.87
CA THR A 217 -5.18 13.97 -21.13
C THR A 217 -6.25 14.85 -21.78
N ILE A 218 -7.30 15.21 -21.03
CA ILE A 218 -8.39 16.06 -21.51
C ILE A 218 -7.85 17.43 -21.93
N GLY A 219 -6.90 17.99 -21.16
CA GLY A 219 -6.24 19.25 -21.49
C GLY A 219 -5.52 19.21 -22.84
N PHE A 220 -4.77 18.15 -23.14
CA PHE A 220 -4.12 17.99 -24.45
C PHE A 220 -5.11 17.80 -25.59
N ILE A 221 -6.18 17.02 -25.40
CA ILE A 221 -7.23 16.85 -26.40
C ILE A 221 -7.89 18.20 -26.72
N ILE A 222 -8.22 19.01 -25.70
CA ILE A 222 -8.79 20.35 -25.88
C ILE A 222 -7.79 21.27 -26.60
N TYR A 223 -6.52 21.24 -26.21
CA TYR A 223 -5.47 22.05 -26.84
C TYR A 223 -5.33 21.74 -28.33
N TRP A 224 -5.24 20.45 -28.68
CA TRP A 224 -5.14 20.01 -30.08
C TRP A 224 -6.39 20.32 -30.89
N ALA A 225 -7.57 20.25 -30.27
CA ALA A 225 -8.82 20.65 -30.92
C ALA A 225 -8.84 22.15 -31.26
N ILE A 226 -8.42 23.01 -30.33
CA ILE A 226 -8.42 24.47 -30.51
C ILE A 226 -7.36 24.91 -31.54
N THR A 227 -6.20 24.26 -31.56
CA THR A 227 -5.07 24.60 -32.45
C THR A 227 -5.10 23.89 -33.81
N ASN A 228 -6.17 23.11 -34.07
CA ASN A 228 -6.35 22.27 -35.26
C ASN A 228 -5.19 21.29 -35.48
N GLN A 229 -4.74 20.63 -34.40
CA GLN A 229 -3.62 19.68 -34.38
C GLN A 229 -4.05 18.29 -33.90
N MET A 230 -5.29 17.88 -34.14
CA MET A 230 -5.80 16.57 -33.70
C MET A 230 -5.00 15.38 -34.23
N ILE A 231 -4.26 15.54 -35.34
CA ILE A 231 -3.38 14.51 -35.89
C ILE A 231 -2.23 14.13 -34.93
N GLU A 232 -1.82 15.04 -34.05
CA GLU A 232 -0.78 14.80 -33.04
C GLU A 232 -1.16 13.68 -32.07
N MET A 233 -2.47 13.43 -31.87
CA MET A 233 -2.94 12.29 -31.07
C MET A 233 -2.48 10.93 -31.63
N LEU A 234 -2.26 10.87 -32.95
CA LEU A 234 -1.83 9.68 -33.67
C LEU A 234 -0.30 9.59 -33.81
N GLU A 235 0.44 10.53 -33.22
CA GLU A 235 1.90 10.54 -33.28
C GLU A 235 2.51 9.40 -32.46
N TRP A 236 3.27 8.55 -33.14
CA TRP A 236 4.12 7.53 -32.53
C TRP A 236 5.60 7.92 -32.67
N SER A 237 6.12 8.63 -31.67
CA SER A 237 7.53 9.01 -31.64
C SER A 237 8.44 7.82 -31.32
N LYS A 238 9.61 7.73 -31.98
CA LYS A 238 10.65 6.73 -31.68
C LYS A 238 11.65 7.20 -30.62
N THR A 239 11.75 8.50 -30.40
CA THR A 239 12.81 9.15 -29.60
C THR A 239 12.26 9.97 -28.44
N TYR A 240 10.99 10.37 -28.49
CA TYR A 240 10.34 11.19 -27.47
C TYR A 240 8.98 10.61 -27.07
N VAL A 241 8.16 11.41 -26.42
CA VAL A 241 6.81 11.10 -25.95
C VAL A 241 5.94 10.57 -27.10
N SER A 242 5.49 9.32 -26.99
CA SER A 242 4.56 8.70 -27.93
C SER A 242 3.12 8.97 -27.47
N ASN A 243 2.38 9.80 -28.21
CA ASN A 243 1.02 10.23 -27.84
C ASN A 243 0.04 9.06 -27.90
N VAL A 244 0.13 8.22 -28.93
CA VAL A 244 -0.70 7.00 -29.04
C VAL A 244 -0.51 6.07 -27.85
N ALA A 245 0.73 5.89 -27.38
CA ALA A 245 0.99 5.10 -26.17
C ALA A 245 0.33 5.72 -24.93
N GLY A 246 0.34 7.05 -24.84
CA GLY A 246 -0.36 7.80 -23.79
C GLY A 246 -1.88 7.59 -23.84
N GLU A 247 -2.49 7.64 -25.03
CA GLU A 247 -3.92 7.39 -25.21
C GLU A 247 -4.32 5.96 -24.81
N ILE A 248 -3.54 4.96 -25.23
CA ILE A 248 -3.76 3.56 -24.84
C ILE A 248 -3.65 3.42 -23.31
N ALA A 249 -2.62 4.03 -22.70
CA ALA A 249 -2.46 4.03 -21.25
C ALA A 249 -3.66 4.71 -20.56
N SER A 250 -4.14 5.84 -21.07
CA SER A 250 -5.29 6.58 -20.52
C SER A 250 -6.58 5.77 -20.57
N VAL A 251 -6.88 5.10 -21.67
CA VAL A 251 -8.06 4.21 -21.78
C VAL A 251 -8.00 3.08 -20.75
N ILE A 252 -6.85 2.42 -20.61
CA ILE A 252 -6.63 1.37 -19.61
C ILE A 252 -6.81 1.95 -18.20
N ALA A 253 -6.22 3.11 -17.93
CA ALA A 253 -6.28 3.77 -16.63
C ALA A 253 -7.71 4.14 -16.24
N PHE A 254 -8.52 4.65 -17.16
CA PHE A 254 -9.93 4.94 -16.92
C PHE A 254 -10.74 3.69 -16.64
N ALA A 255 -10.52 2.60 -17.39
CA ALA A 255 -11.17 1.31 -17.12
C ALA A 255 -10.83 0.79 -15.71
N MET A 256 -9.56 0.85 -15.31
CA MET A 256 -9.14 0.50 -13.94
C MET A 256 -9.76 1.42 -12.90
N TRP A 257 -9.82 2.73 -13.17
CA TRP A 257 -10.29 3.73 -12.20
C TRP A 257 -11.79 3.63 -11.94
N ILE A 258 -12.60 3.55 -12.99
CA ILE A 258 -14.06 3.42 -12.91
C ILE A 258 -14.42 2.18 -12.09
N THR A 259 -13.82 1.05 -12.41
CA THR A 259 -14.09 -0.22 -11.70
C THR A 259 -13.58 -0.23 -10.26
N SER A 260 -12.60 0.63 -9.92
CA SER A 260 -12.09 0.80 -8.56
C SER A 260 -12.97 1.68 -7.66
N ILE A 261 -13.95 2.40 -8.21
CA ILE A 261 -14.89 3.20 -7.43
C ILE A 261 -15.64 2.31 -6.43
N SER A 262 -15.66 2.74 -5.16
CA SER A 262 -16.18 1.96 -4.03
C SER A 262 -17.58 1.37 -4.26
N ARG A 263 -18.49 2.11 -4.90
CA ARG A 263 -19.84 1.63 -5.24
C ARG A 263 -19.82 0.47 -6.23
N ILE A 264 -18.99 0.56 -7.28
CA ILE A 264 -18.85 -0.46 -8.33
C ILE A 264 -18.12 -1.67 -7.77
N ARG A 265 -16.94 -1.48 -7.19
CA ARG A 265 -16.13 -2.57 -6.61
C ARG A 265 -16.89 -3.41 -5.58
N ARG A 266 -17.75 -2.82 -4.75
CA ARG A 266 -18.55 -3.57 -3.76
C ARG A 266 -19.65 -4.44 -4.38
N LYS A 267 -20.20 -4.02 -5.53
CA LYS A 267 -21.23 -4.79 -6.25
C LYS A 267 -20.62 -5.81 -7.22
N MET A 268 -19.51 -5.45 -7.86
CA MET A 268 -18.86 -6.19 -8.95
C MET A 268 -17.38 -6.39 -8.65
N TYR A 269 -17.08 -7.10 -7.57
CA TYR A 269 -15.69 -7.29 -7.11
C TYR A 269 -14.82 -8.01 -8.15
N GLU A 270 -15.37 -8.98 -8.88
CA GLU A 270 -14.61 -9.74 -9.89
C GLU A 270 -14.20 -8.86 -11.07
N VAL A 271 -15.11 -7.99 -11.55
CA VAL A 271 -14.80 -7.03 -12.61
C VAL A 271 -13.69 -6.10 -12.17
N PHE A 272 -13.81 -5.51 -10.98
CA PHE A 272 -12.73 -4.71 -10.37
C PHE A 272 -11.42 -5.49 -10.34
N LEU A 273 -11.42 -6.72 -9.84
CA LEU A 273 -10.21 -7.49 -9.68
C LEU A 273 -9.52 -7.72 -11.03
N TYR A 274 -10.25 -8.15 -12.06
CA TYR A 274 -9.67 -8.46 -13.36
C TYR A 274 -9.23 -7.22 -14.13
N THR A 275 -10.04 -6.15 -14.13
CA THR A 275 -9.63 -4.89 -14.79
C THR A 275 -8.42 -4.28 -14.11
N HIS A 276 -8.31 -4.36 -12.79
CA HIS A 276 -7.15 -3.81 -12.09
C HIS A 276 -5.83 -4.51 -12.45
N HIS A 277 -5.85 -5.77 -12.90
CA HIS A 277 -4.64 -6.46 -13.39
C HIS A 277 -4.09 -5.86 -14.70
N LEU A 278 -4.87 -5.04 -15.41
CA LEU A 278 -4.39 -4.28 -16.57
C LEU A 278 -3.31 -3.26 -16.20
N TYR A 279 -2.98 -3.09 -14.91
CA TYR A 279 -1.84 -2.28 -14.44
C TYR A 279 -0.53 -2.66 -15.16
N ILE A 280 -0.35 -3.93 -15.55
CA ILE A 280 0.86 -4.39 -16.26
C ILE A 280 0.93 -3.72 -17.65
N LEU A 281 -0.17 -3.74 -18.39
CA LEU A 281 -0.27 -3.09 -19.70
C LEU A 281 -0.17 -1.58 -19.56
N TYR A 282 -0.81 -0.99 -18.53
CA TYR A 282 -0.67 0.43 -18.24
C TYR A 282 0.81 0.81 -18.03
N ILE A 283 1.56 0.10 -17.18
CA ILE A 283 2.98 0.40 -16.91
C ILE A 283 3.80 0.32 -18.20
N LEU A 284 3.53 -0.66 -19.07
CA LEU A 284 4.20 -0.81 -20.36
C LEU A 284 3.96 0.40 -21.27
N PHE A 285 2.70 0.75 -21.51
CA PHE A 285 2.36 1.88 -22.39
C PHE A 285 2.74 3.23 -21.78
N TYR A 286 2.64 3.37 -20.45
CA TYR A 286 3.18 4.53 -19.74
C TYR A 286 4.68 4.68 -19.98
N ALA A 287 5.46 3.60 -19.86
CA ALA A 287 6.91 3.63 -20.11
C ALA A 287 7.26 4.06 -21.54
N ILE A 288 6.50 3.60 -22.52
CA ILE A 288 6.64 4.01 -23.93
C ILE A 288 6.24 5.49 -24.10
N HIS A 289 5.20 5.95 -23.41
CA HIS A 289 4.72 7.32 -23.47
C HIS A 289 5.68 8.32 -22.84
N VAL A 290 6.18 8.10 -21.62
CA VAL A 290 7.01 9.09 -20.91
C VAL A 290 8.52 8.88 -21.08
N GLY A 291 8.94 7.74 -21.62
CA GLY A 291 10.34 7.39 -21.77
C GLY A 291 11.04 6.99 -20.47
N VAL A 292 12.36 6.78 -20.56
CA VAL A 292 13.18 6.23 -19.46
C VAL A 292 13.33 7.24 -18.30
N GLU A 293 13.37 8.53 -18.59
CA GLU A 293 13.61 9.59 -17.60
C GLU A 293 12.59 9.56 -16.46
N TYR A 294 11.31 9.66 -16.78
CA TYR A 294 10.25 9.62 -15.78
C TYR A 294 10.03 8.22 -15.20
N MET A 295 10.29 7.18 -15.99
CA MET A 295 10.27 5.80 -15.48
C MET A 295 11.27 5.60 -14.34
N CYS A 296 12.50 6.11 -14.45
CA CYS A 296 13.51 6.02 -13.40
C CYS A 296 13.11 6.72 -12.09
N MET A 297 12.22 7.72 -12.14
CA MET A 297 11.74 8.41 -10.94
C MET A 297 10.71 7.58 -10.15
N ILE A 298 9.87 6.81 -10.85
CA ILE A 298 8.81 6.00 -10.23
C ILE A 298 9.18 4.51 -10.09
N ALA A 299 10.25 4.08 -10.76
CA ALA A 299 10.73 2.70 -10.80
C ALA A 299 10.88 2.02 -9.42
N PRO A 300 11.32 2.69 -8.33
CA PRO A 300 11.54 2.01 -7.05
C PRO A 300 10.27 1.43 -6.46
N GLY A 301 9.16 2.17 -6.53
CA GLY A 301 7.87 1.70 -6.06
C GLY A 301 7.40 0.48 -6.85
N ILE A 302 7.51 0.56 -8.18
CA ILE A 302 7.15 -0.52 -9.11
C ILE A 302 8.01 -1.76 -8.85
N PHE A 303 9.33 -1.59 -8.76
CA PHE A 303 10.29 -2.66 -8.53
C PHE A 303 10.01 -3.38 -7.22
N LEU A 304 9.88 -2.64 -6.11
CA LEU A 304 9.58 -3.23 -4.81
C LEU A 304 8.25 -3.98 -4.82
N PHE A 305 7.25 -3.47 -5.53
CA PHE A 305 5.98 -4.17 -5.71
C PHE A 305 6.12 -5.47 -6.50
N PHE A 306 6.91 -5.49 -7.58
CA PHE A 306 7.15 -6.72 -8.33
C PHE A 306 7.95 -7.75 -7.53
N VAL A 307 8.98 -7.33 -6.79
CA VAL A 307 9.71 -8.21 -5.86
C VAL A 307 8.77 -8.80 -4.82
N ASP A 308 7.97 -7.96 -4.16
CA ASP A 308 6.99 -8.40 -3.17
C ASP A 308 5.91 -9.32 -3.77
N ARG A 309 5.44 -9.04 -4.99
CA ARG A 309 4.53 -9.91 -5.74
C ARG A 309 5.18 -11.27 -6.06
N HIS A 310 6.43 -11.28 -6.46
CA HIS A 310 7.17 -12.51 -6.76
C HIS A 310 7.40 -13.35 -5.50
N LEU A 311 7.80 -12.73 -4.39
CA LEU A 311 7.95 -13.40 -3.10
C LEU A 311 6.63 -14.02 -2.62
N ARG A 312 5.50 -13.32 -2.77
CA ARG A 312 4.17 -13.89 -2.50
C ARG A 312 3.85 -15.06 -3.40
N PHE A 313 4.16 -14.97 -4.69
CA PHE A 313 3.99 -16.08 -5.61
C PHE A 313 4.80 -17.30 -5.14
N LEU A 314 6.08 -17.14 -4.80
CA LEU A 314 6.90 -18.24 -4.25
C LEU A 314 6.31 -18.81 -2.95
N GLN A 315 5.83 -17.95 -2.06
CA GLN A 315 5.14 -18.38 -0.83
C GLN A 315 3.89 -19.20 -1.15
N SER A 316 3.06 -18.76 -2.09
CA SER A 316 1.82 -19.45 -2.46
C SER A 316 2.03 -20.85 -3.04
N ARG A 317 3.21 -21.12 -3.61
CA ARG A 317 3.58 -22.45 -4.14
C ARG A 317 3.91 -23.43 -3.02
N GLN A 318 4.19 -22.95 -1.81
CA GLN A 318 4.34 -23.80 -0.63
C GLN A 318 2.93 -24.23 -0.19
N ASN A 319 2.51 -25.40 -0.66
CA ASN A 319 1.25 -26.00 -0.24
C ASN A 319 1.37 -26.36 1.25
N ILE A 320 0.70 -25.59 2.11
CA ILE A 320 0.60 -25.91 3.54
C ILE A 320 -0.42 -27.03 3.71
N ARG A 321 -0.06 -28.07 4.48
CA ARG A 321 -0.97 -29.21 4.73
C ARG A 321 -2.19 -28.73 5.51
N LEU A 322 -3.37 -28.89 4.90
CA LEU A 322 -4.65 -28.74 5.59
C LEU A 322 -4.84 -29.94 6.53
N LEU A 323 -4.96 -29.69 7.83
CA LEU A 323 -5.15 -30.70 8.87
C LEU A 323 -6.62 -31.08 9.04
N SER A 324 -7.52 -30.10 8.97
CA SER A 324 -8.96 -30.35 9.02
C SER A 324 -9.74 -29.18 8.45
N ALA A 325 -10.84 -29.45 7.77
CA ALA A 325 -11.88 -28.49 7.43
C ALA A 325 -13.19 -28.90 8.09
N ARG A 326 -13.87 -27.98 8.79
CA ARG A 326 -15.12 -28.26 9.50
C ARG A 326 -16.15 -27.19 9.24
N ILE A 327 -17.40 -27.60 9.10
CA ILE A 327 -18.54 -26.69 9.09
C ILE A 327 -18.97 -26.46 10.54
N LEU A 328 -19.12 -25.19 10.91
CA LEU A 328 -19.60 -24.77 12.22
C LEU A 328 -21.12 -24.50 12.15
N PRO A 329 -21.85 -24.64 13.27
CA PRO A 329 -23.32 -24.44 13.30
C PRO A 329 -23.80 -23.04 12.87
N CYS A 330 -22.90 -22.06 12.79
CA CYS A 330 -23.18 -20.66 12.45
C CYS A 330 -22.92 -20.31 10.98
N ASP A 331 -23.06 -21.29 10.07
CA ASP A 331 -22.76 -21.17 8.64
C ASP A 331 -21.33 -20.65 8.36
N ALA A 332 -20.39 -21.06 9.21
CA ALA A 332 -18.98 -20.72 9.11
C ALA A 332 -18.13 -21.98 8.88
N LEU A 333 -16.97 -21.80 8.28
CA LEU A 333 -15.99 -22.84 8.01
C LEU A 333 -14.77 -22.62 8.90
N GLU A 334 -14.35 -23.64 9.63
CA GLU A 334 -13.07 -23.67 10.33
C GLU A 334 -12.05 -24.46 9.51
N LEU A 335 -10.97 -23.80 9.11
CA LEU A 335 -9.82 -24.42 8.44
C LEU A 335 -8.63 -24.43 9.38
N ASN A 336 -8.03 -25.61 9.57
CA ASN A 336 -6.82 -25.80 10.37
C ASN A 336 -5.67 -26.21 9.47
N PHE A 337 -4.57 -25.46 9.52
CA PHE A 337 -3.36 -25.67 8.73
C PHE A 337 -2.20 -26.12 9.63
N SER A 338 -1.30 -26.93 9.08
CA SER A 338 -0.04 -27.25 9.75
C SER A 338 0.84 -26.01 9.86
N LYS A 339 1.45 -25.78 11.02
CA LYS A 339 2.32 -24.63 11.29
C LYS A 339 3.68 -25.12 11.77
N ASN A 340 4.76 -24.55 11.23
CA ASN A 340 6.10 -24.73 11.79
C ASN A 340 6.18 -24.05 13.17
N PRO A 341 6.70 -24.71 14.22
CA PRO A 341 6.86 -24.11 15.55
C PRO A 341 7.68 -22.82 15.57
N SER A 342 8.63 -22.65 14.64
CA SER A 342 9.44 -21.44 14.49
C SER A 342 8.66 -20.25 13.92
N LEU A 343 7.48 -20.48 13.34
CA LEU A 343 6.65 -19.41 12.79
C LEU A 343 5.90 -18.69 13.91
N TYR A 344 6.36 -17.47 14.21
CA TYR A 344 5.73 -16.60 15.19
C TYR A 344 4.76 -15.61 14.53
N TYR A 345 3.57 -15.44 15.12
CA TYR A 345 2.63 -14.41 14.70
C TYR A 345 1.93 -13.76 15.89
N ASN A 346 1.60 -12.47 15.74
CA ASN A 346 0.90 -11.72 16.76
C ASN A 346 -0.62 -11.92 16.64
N PRO A 347 -1.38 -11.70 17.74
CA PRO A 347 -2.84 -11.63 17.63
C PRO A 347 -3.26 -10.60 16.59
N THR A 348 -4.41 -10.82 15.95
CA THR A 348 -4.96 -10.01 14.84
C THR A 348 -4.16 -10.08 13.53
N SER A 349 -3.23 -11.02 13.39
CA SER A 349 -2.57 -11.25 12.10
C SER A 349 -3.57 -11.82 11.09
N LEU A 350 -3.41 -11.44 9.82
CA LEU A 350 -4.10 -11.98 8.68
C LEU A 350 -3.27 -13.01 7.94
N VAL A 351 -3.93 -14.00 7.34
CA VAL A 351 -3.41 -14.85 6.28
C VAL A 351 -4.27 -14.68 5.04
N TYR A 352 -3.68 -14.74 3.86
CA TYR A 352 -4.46 -14.78 2.61
C TYR A 352 -4.59 -16.22 2.16
N ILE A 353 -5.80 -16.62 1.81
CA ILE A 353 -6.11 -17.98 1.41
C ILE A 353 -6.58 -17.97 -0.05
N ASN A 354 -6.02 -18.89 -0.82
CA ASN A 354 -6.51 -19.24 -2.15
C ASN A 354 -6.89 -20.72 -2.18
N VAL A 355 -8.05 -21.01 -2.77
CA VAL A 355 -8.54 -22.36 -3.01
C VAL A 355 -8.73 -22.51 -4.53
N PRO A 356 -7.77 -23.12 -5.24
CA PRO A 356 -7.79 -23.20 -6.70
C PRO A 356 -9.04 -23.87 -7.27
N LYS A 357 -9.67 -24.80 -6.53
CA LYS A 357 -10.95 -25.43 -6.91
C LYS A 357 -12.12 -24.44 -6.97
N VAL A 358 -12.07 -23.36 -6.19
CA VAL A 358 -13.09 -22.29 -6.19
C VAL A 358 -12.71 -21.18 -7.16
N SER A 359 -11.45 -20.71 -7.10
CA SER A 359 -10.92 -19.69 -8.00
C SER A 359 -9.39 -19.74 -8.02
N LYS A 360 -8.80 -19.69 -9.22
CA LYS A 360 -7.33 -19.71 -9.40
C LYS A 360 -6.65 -18.38 -9.07
N LEU A 361 -7.38 -17.27 -9.13
CA LEU A 361 -6.82 -15.91 -9.03
C LEU A 361 -7.22 -15.16 -7.75
N GLN A 362 -8.32 -15.57 -7.10
CA GLN A 362 -8.85 -14.84 -5.95
C GLN A 362 -8.15 -15.24 -4.65
N TRP A 363 -7.57 -14.25 -3.98
CA TRP A 363 -6.92 -14.37 -2.67
C TRP A 363 -7.73 -13.59 -1.64
N HIS A 364 -8.19 -14.24 -0.58
CA HIS A 364 -9.05 -13.62 0.43
C HIS A 364 -8.36 -13.53 1.81
N PRO A 365 -8.43 -12.36 2.48
CA PRO A 365 -7.81 -12.15 3.79
C PRO A 365 -8.63 -12.75 4.94
N PHE A 366 -8.05 -13.75 5.60
CA PHE A 366 -8.39 -14.46 6.84
C PHE A 366 -7.77 -13.91 8.13
N THR A 367 -8.51 -13.44 9.14
CA THR A 367 -7.91 -13.26 10.47
C THR A 367 -7.60 -14.60 11.11
N VAL A 368 -6.38 -14.76 11.63
CA VAL A 368 -5.97 -15.97 12.35
C VAL A 368 -6.68 -16.03 13.70
N THR A 369 -7.42 -17.12 13.93
CA THR A 369 -8.19 -17.34 15.17
C THR A 369 -7.41 -18.14 16.20
N SER A 370 -6.38 -18.88 15.78
CA SER A 370 -5.52 -19.66 16.68
C SER A 370 -4.54 -18.80 17.49
N SER A 371 -4.20 -19.26 18.69
CA SER A 371 -3.19 -18.61 19.54
C SER A 371 -1.79 -19.12 19.25
N CYS A 372 -0.85 -18.27 18.83
CA CYS A 372 0.48 -18.73 18.45
C CYS A 372 1.23 -19.41 19.62
N ASN A 373 0.98 -18.97 20.85
CA ASN A 373 1.65 -19.46 22.06
C ASN A 373 1.04 -20.78 22.58
N MET A 374 -0.27 -20.99 22.41
CA MET A 374 -0.96 -22.17 22.92
C MET A 374 -1.06 -23.28 21.86
N GLU A 375 -1.17 -22.89 20.59
CA GLU A 375 -1.36 -23.77 19.44
C GLU A 375 -0.07 -23.73 18.60
N THR A 376 0.93 -24.51 19.04
CA THR A 376 2.30 -24.47 18.49
C THR A 376 2.42 -25.09 17.11
N ASN A 377 1.60 -26.10 16.78
CA ASN A 377 1.73 -26.90 15.57
C ASN A 377 0.62 -26.65 14.53
N HIS A 378 -0.39 -25.83 14.86
CA HIS A 378 -1.49 -25.52 13.95
C HIS A 378 -1.83 -24.03 13.89
N LEU A 379 -2.37 -23.64 12.75
CA LEU A 379 -2.91 -22.31 12.49
C LEU A 379 -4.37 -22.46 12.07
N SER A 380 -5.28 -21.81 12.79
CA SER A 380 -6.72 -21.89 12.56
C SER A 380 -7.25 -20.59 11.95
N VAL A 381 -8.19 -20.72 11.02
CA VAL A 381 -8.93 -19.60 10.43
C VAL A 381 -10.42 -19.94 10.39
N THR A 382 -11.25 -18.97 10.73
CA THR A 382 -12.71 -19.09 10.62
C THR A 382 -13.21 -18.19 9.48
N ILE A 383 -13.95 -18.77 8.53
CA ILE A 383 -14.46 -18.13 7.32
C ILE A 383 -15.99 -18.15 7.37
N LYS A 384 -16.65 -16.99 7.30
CA LYS A 384 -18.13 -16.95 7.22
C LYS A 384 -18.62 -16.99 5.79
N ASN A 385 -19.73 -17.67 5.59
CA ASN A 385 -20.44 -17.71 4.32
C ASN A 385 -21.22 -16.40 4.11
N VAL A 386 -20.63 -15.43 3.40
CA VAL A 386 -21.23 -14.11 3.13
C VAL A 386 -21.10 -13.72 1.65
N GLY A 387 -19.96 -14.04 1.03
CA GLY A 387 -19.68 -13.68 -0.36
C GLY A 387 -19.83 -14.87 -1.31
N SER A 388 -19.83 -14.57 -2.62
CA SER A 388 -19.88 -15.59 -3.67
C SER A 388 -18.75 -16.63 -3.54
N TRP A 389 -17.54 -16.18 -3.22
CA TRP A 389 -16.39 -17.07 -3.02
C TRP A 389 -16.55 -17.96 -1.79
N SER A 390 -16.95 -17.42 -0.63
CA SER A 390 -17.11 -18.23 0.58
C SER A 390 -18.30 -19.17 0.52
N ASN A 391 -19.35 -18.81 -0.23
CA ASN A 391 -20.48 -19.69 -0.51
C ASN A 391 -20.07 -20.89 -1.38
N LYS A 392 -19.32 -20.65 -2.47
CA LYS A 392 -18.78 -21.74 -3.30
C LYS A 392 -17.89 -22.67 -2.48
N LEU A 393 -17.03 -22.12 -1.62
CA LEU A 393 -16.19 -22.93 -0.72
C LEU A 393 -17.03 -23.76 0.26
N TYR A 394 -18.07 -23.15 0.84
CA TYR A 394 -19.00 -23.83 1.74
C TYR A 394 -19.68 -25.02 1.04
N GLN A 395 -20.26 -24.79 -0.14
CA GLN A 395 -20.91 -25.83 -0.94
C GLN A 395 -19.95 -26.97 -1.32
N GLN A 396 -18.69 -26.66 -1.66
CA GLN A 396 -17.69 -27.69 -1.95
C GLN A 396 -17.38 -28.56 -0.74
N LEU A 397 -17.23 -27.96 0.44
CA LEU A 397 -16.98 -28.69 1.69
C LEU A 397 -18.20 -29.48 2.17
N SER A 398 -19.42 -29.02 1.86
CA SER A 398 -20.65 -29.76 2.18
C SER A 398 -20.89 -30.96 1.27
N SER A 399 -20.42 -30.92 0.02
CA SER A 399 -20.72 -31.94 -1.01
C SER A 399 -19.63 -32.99 -1.19
N SER A 400 -18.39 -32.71 -0.79
CA SER A 400 -17.24 -33.61 -1.00
C SER A 400 -16.51 -33.89 0.32
N SER A 401 -15.96 -35.09 0.49
CA SER A 401 -15.02 -35.37 1.59
C SER A 401 -13.80 -34.45 1.47
N SER A 402 -13.33 -33.95 2.63
CA SER A 402 -12.30 -32.91 2.75
C SER A 402 -10.90 -33.38 2.35
N ASP A 403 -10.71 -34.66 2.03
CA ASP A 403 -9.41 -35.33 1.87
C ASP A 403 -8.55 -34.82 0.70
N HIS A 404 -9.10 -33.99 -0.19
CA HIS A 404 -8.37 -33.45 -1.36
C HIS A 404 -8.56 -31.94 -1.59
N LEU A 405 -8.79 -31.14 -0.54
CA LEU A 405 -8.83 -29.68 -0.69
C LEU A 405 -7.40 -29.10 -0.69
N ASN A 406 -6.87 -28.81 -1.89
CA ASN A 406 -5.63 -28.04 -2.03
C ASN A 406 -5.89 -26.58 -1.68
N VAL A 407 -5.13 -26.07 -0.71
CA VAL A 407 -5.23 -24.69 -0.23
C VAL A 407 -3.84 -24.07 -0.20
N SER A 408 -3.71 -22.89 -0.80
CA SER A 408 -2.49 -22.09 -0.75
C SER A 408 -2.68 -20.95 0.24
N VAL A 409 -1.65 -20.68 1.05
CA VAL A 409 -1.70 -19.69 2.14
C VAL A 409 -0.52 -18.73 2.03
N GLU A 410 -0.79 -17.43 2.13
CA GLU A 410 0.21 -16.36 2.22
C GLU A 410 0.15 -15.66 3.59
N GLY A 411 1.29 -15.17 4.09
CA GLY A 411 1.42 -14.53 5.40
C GLY A 411 2.04 -15.44 6.48
N PRO A 412 1.77 -15.22 7.78
CA PRO A 412 0.86 -14.23 8.36
C PRO A 412 1.39 -12.78 8.30
N TYR A 413 0.50 -11.83 8.02
CA TYR A 413 0.73 -10.39 8.04
C TYR A 413 0.04 -9.78 9.25
N GLY A 414 0.77 -9.08 10.12
CA GLY A 414 0.15 -8.54 11.33
C GLY A 414 0.98 -7.43 11.97
N PRO A 415 0.45 -6.85 13.07
CA PRO A 415 1.15 -5.80 13.78
C PRO A 415 2.48 -6.33 14.33
N GLN A 416 3.54 -5.52 14.25
CA GLN A 416 4.86 -5.89 14.78
C GLN A 416 4.92 -5.89 16.31
N THR A 417 4.06 -5.12 16.96
CA THR A 417 4.08 -4.95 18.42
C THR A 417 2.72 -5.22 19.03
N LYS A 418 2.73 -5.78 20.24
CA LYS A 418 1.54 -6.04 21.06
C LYS A 418 1.19 -4.79 21.88
N GLN A 419 1.07 -3.62 21.23
CA GLN A 419 0.87 -2.36 21.94
C GLN A 419 -0.42 -2.36 22.79
N PHE A 420 -1.45 -3.09 22.35
CA PHE A 420 -2.70 -3.24 23.09
C PHE A 420 -2.51 -3.96 24.43
N LEU A 421 -1.58 -4.91 24.54
CA LEU A 421 -1.29 -5.62 25.79
C LEU A 421 -0.64 -4.73 26.86
N ARG A 422 -0.20 -3.51 26.51
CA ARG A 422 0.41 -2.57 27.47
C ARG A 422 -0.60 -1.90 28.40
N HIS A 423 -1.86 -1.85 28.01
CA HIS A 423 -2.91 -1.20 28.81
C HIS A 423 -3.34 -2.16 29.91
N GLU A 424 -3.67 -1.67 31.11
CA GLU A 424 -4.11 -2.49 32.24
C GLU A 424 -5.50 -3.08 32.05
N GLN A 425 -6.37 -2.39 31.31
CA GLN A 425 -7.68 -2.84 30.87
C GLN A 425 -7.79 -2.76 29.35
N ILE A 426 -8.36 -3.78 28.72
CA ILE A 426 -8.67 -3.76 27.28
C ILE A 426 -10.18 -3.87 27.16
N VAL A 427 -10.78 -2.94 26.43
CA VAL A 427 -12.15 -3.05 25.96
C VAL A 427 -12.09 -3.43 24.49
N MET A 428 -12.61 -4.60 24.14
CA MET A 428 -12.81 -5.02 22.77
C MET A 428 -14.28 -4.84 22.41
N LEU A 429 -14.53 -4.06 21.36
CA LEU A 429 -15.82 -4.01 20.71
C LEU A 429 -15.79 -4.99 19.54
N LEU A 430 -16.63 -6.01 19.58
CA LEU A 430 -16.85 -6.91 18.45
C LEU A 430 -18.14 -6.50 17.78
N VAL A 431 -18.04 -6.10 16.52
CA VAL A 431 -19.21 -5.73 15.71
C VAL A 431 -19.59 -6.92 14.84
N GLN A 432 -20.86 -7.30 14.89
CA GLN A 432 -21.47 -8.30 14.04
C GLN A 432 -22.57 -7.65 13.21
N GLU A 433 -22.34 -7.56 11.91
CA GLU A 433 -23.39 -7.20 10.96
C GLU A 433 -24.18 -8.47 10.60
N LEU A 434 -25.43 -8.51 11.05
CA LEU A 434 -26.49 -9.36 10.50
C LEU A 434 -27.30 -8.50 9.54
N LYS A 435 -27.90 -9.14 8.52
CA LYS A 435 -28.53 -8.51 7.33
C LYS A 435 -29.32 -7.20 7.58
N SER A 436 -29.91 -7.03 8.76
CA SER A 436 -30.69 -5.85 9.18
C SER A 436 -30.38 -5.31 10.59
N GLN A 437 -29.39 -5.86 11.31
CA GLN A 437 -29.03 -5.43 12.66
C GLN A 437 -27.52 -5.51 12.90
N THR A 438 -26.98 -4.46 13.52
CA THR A 438 -25.58 -4.40 13.98
C THR A 438 -25.54 -4.70 15.47
N LEU A 439 -25.03 -5.88 15.84
CA LEU A 439 -24.79 -6.24 17.23
C LEU A 439 -23.38 -5.82 17.63
N ILE A 440 -23.26 -5.09 18.75
CA ILE A 440 -21.97 -4.66 19.31
C ILE A 440 -21.78 -5.37 20.65
N TYR A 441 -20.82 -6.29 20.70
CA TYR A 441 -20.42 -6.95 21.95
C TYR A 441 -19.26 -6.18 22.57
N LYS A 442 -19.43 -5.76 23.83
CA LYS A 442 -18.37 -5.12 24.62
C LYS A 442 -17.74 -6.13 25.56
N LEU A 443 -16.49 -6.50 25.30
CA LEU A 443 -15.71 -7.38 26.15
C LEU A 443 -14.68 -6.57 26.92
N LYS A 444 -14.73 -6.67 28.25
CA LYS A 444 -13.69 -6.12 29.13
C LYS A 444 -12.76 -7.23 29.55
N LEU A 445 -11.47 -7.06 29.31
CA LEU A 445 -10.40 -8.02 29.62
C LEU A 445 -9.44 -7.41 30.64
N THR A 446 -9.25 -8.12 31.76
CA THR A 446 -8.31 -7.76 32.83
C THR A 446 -6.89 -8.25 32.53
N SER A 447 -5.89 -7.70 33.23
CA SER A 447 -4.45 -7.99 33.05
C SER A 447 -4.12 -9.50 33.03
N GLN A 448 -4.71 -10.28 33.92
CA GLN A 448 -4.47 -11.74 34.01
C GLN A 448 -5.05 -12.53 32.82
N GLU A 449 -6.22 -12.14 32.29
CA GLU A 449 -6.83 -12.82 31.13
C GLU A 449 -6.07 -12.56 29.82
N LYS A 450 -5.37 -11.42 29.72
CA LYS A 450 -4.68 -10.98 28.49
C LYS A 450 -3.54 -11.88 28.05
N HIS A 451 -2.79 -12.44 28.99
CA HIS A 451 -1.57 -13.21 28.67
C HIS A 451 -1.82 -14.68 28.36
N LYS A 452 -2.87 -15.29 28.94
CA LYS A 452 -3.15 -16.72 28.72
C LYS A 452 -4.37 -16.98 27.83
N ASN A 453 -5.43 -16.15 27.89
CA ASN A 453 -6.75 -16.56 27.38
C ASN A 453 -7.35 -15.68 26.28
N LEU A 454 -6.71 -14.57 25.88
CA LEU A 454 -7.31 -13.61 24.93
C LEU A 454 -7.71 -14.24 23.59
N GLN A 455 -6.76 -14.86 22.89
CA GLN A 455 -7.02 -15.47 21.58
C GLN A 455 -7.96 -16.68 21.70
N GLN A 456 -7.87 -17.45 22.78
CA GLN A 456 -8.77 -18.58 23.03
C GLN A 456 -10.21 -18.11 23.27
N LYS A 457 -10.40 -17.04 24.05
CA LYS A 457 -11.72 -16.43 24.31
C LYS A 457 -12.30 -15.86 23.03
N LEU A 458 -11.51 -15.16 22.21
CA LEU A 458 -11.91 -14.71 20.88
C LEU A 458 -12.26 -15.85 19.93
N LYS A 459 -11.49 -16.96 19.95
CA LYS A 459 -11.77 -18.17 19.17
C LYS A 459 -13.10 -18.79 19.58
N ASN A 460 -13.35 -18.97 20.88
CA ASN A 460 -14.59 -19.52 21.40
C ASN A 460 -15.79 -18.64 21.03
N LEU A 461 -15.66 -17.32 21.18
CA LEU A 461 -16.71 -16.37 20.78
C LEU A 461 -16.95 -16.38 19.27
N SER A 462 -15.90 -16.47 18.44
CA SER A 462 -16.03 -16.58 16.99
C SER A 462 -16.77 -17.86 16.60
N LYS A 463 -16.48 -18.99 17.25
CA LYS A 463 -17.20 -20.26 17.03
C LYS A 463 -18.66 -20.19 17.48
N GLN A 464 -18.92 -19.61 18.65
CA GLN A 464 -20.26 -19.56 19.24
C GLN A 464 -21.20 -18.60 18.49
N TYR A 465 -20.70 -17.43 18.06
CA TYR A 465 -21.53 -16.37 17.50
C TYR A 465 -21.37 -16.18 15.98
N GLY A 466 -20.51 -16.95 15.32
CA GLY A 466 -20.25 -16.80 13.89
C GLY A 466 -19.69 -15.42 13.54
N LEU A 467 -18.86 -14.85 14.42
CA LEU A 467 -18.24 -13.54 14.21
C LEU A 467 -17.26 -13.65 13.04
N SER A 468 -17.48 -12.80 12.04
CA SER A 468 -16.79 -12.80 10.75
C SER A 468 -16.09 -11.50 10.50
N GLN A 469 -14.80 -11.59 10.17
CA GLN A 469 -13.95 -10.71 9.34
C GLN A 469 -13.92 -9.18 9.56
N THR A 470 -14.91 -8.56 10.20
CA THR A 470 -15.04 -7.12 10.43
C THR A 470 -15.39 -6.82 11.88
N SER A 471 -15.02 -7.70 12.81
CA SER A 471 -14.76 -7.27 14.17
C SER A 471 -13.46 -6.48 14.14
N GLN A 472 -13.50 -5.25 13.63
CA GLN A 472 -12.49 -4.26 14.00
C GLN A 472 -12.44 -4.35 15.51
N ILE A 473 -11.29 -4.78 16.04
CA ILE A 473 -10.97 -4.50 17.42
C ILE A 473 -10.84 -2.97 17.46
N LEU A 474 -11.98 -2.31 17.61
CA LEU A 474 -12.05 -0.99 18.19
C LEU A 474 -11.62 -1.21 19.64
N LEU A 475 -10.29 -1.26 19.82
CA LEU A 475 -9.68 -0.86 21.06
C LEU A 475 -10.06 0.60 21.21
N SER A 476 -11.22 0.85 21.81
CA SER A 476 -11.48 2.17 22.36
C SER A 476 -10.36 2.40 23.36
N GLN A 477 -9.40 3.25 22.99
CA GLN A 477 -8.52 3.93 23.94
C GLN A 477 -9.35 4.93 24.75
N LEU A 478 -10.38 4.41 25.41
CA LEU A 478 -11.16 5.09 26.42
C LEU A 478 -10.78 4.43 27.73
N TYR A 479 -9.58 4.75 28.20
CA TYR A 479 -9.29 5.44 29.45
C TYR A 479 -7.79 5.73 29.49
#